data_AF-A0A922NWZ2-F1
#
_entry.id   AF-A0A922NWZ2-F1
#
_cell.length_a   1.000
_cell.length_b   1.000
_cell.length_c   1.000
_cell.angle_alpha   90.00
_cell.angle_beta   90.00
_cell.angle_gamma   90.00
#
_symmetry.space_group_name_H-M   'P 1'
#
loop_
_entity.id
_entity.type
_entity.pdbx_description
1 polymer ?
#
loop_
_entity_poly.entity_id
_entity_poly.type
_entity_poly.pdbx_seq_one_letter_code
_entity_poly.pdbx_strand_id
1 'polypeptide(L)'
;MFLTTGHVSADDNGYVGETLRLVPGQWGTYGVVSEFQADKVKEGVMYTKWLDGVTVDDSQFKKLTDKDGTEYWATPLLNGLGCYDINKDFNEDSDKCSGAVAANMFHYWFDRNRGNIDRFLKQFPEENGVIKVAGETIRLSEFLETYHSNDNGDVTYRDKSPFFDYISKNFRGPVWTDKLLDAWINGYGYNHKWGRNIEDASKNTSGINFFKKVFNEKLLTDVHQIFNHDTLSYWLRDGLYTGKAIGLSYGPAGLRHSLGHIISIWGADFDEQHRVVAIYVTDSDDKQLTVGESGPRIGLKRYRVFSDDQGRARLTAYAKDNTDGEAKDNAGGEVREVYTLDMGRQGWENYFNSQPQ
;
A
#
# COMPACT_ATOMS: atom_id res chain seq x y z
N MET A 1 49.73 8.78 -14.51
CA MET A 1 50.24 8.06 -13.33
C MET A 1 49.28 6.91 -13.10
N PHE A 2 49.69 5.72 -13.51
CA PHE A 2 48.91 4.49 -13.43
C PHE A 2 48.87 4.00 -11.99
N LEU A 3 47.68 3.62 -11.51
CA LEU A 3 47.51 2.47 -10.62
C LEU A 3 46.18 1.79 -10.99
N THR A 4 46.33 0.65 -11.65
CA THR A 4 45.32 -0.36 -11.97
C THR A 4 45.24 -1.40 -10.84
N THR A 5 44.22 -2.26 -10.96
CA THR A 5 43.91 -3.53 -10.26
C THR A 5 42.88 -3.39 -9.12
N GLY A 6 41.81 -4.20 -9.06
CA GLY A 6 41.53 -5.47 -9.75
C GLY A 6 40.05 -5.64 -10.12
N HIS A 7 39.86 -6.32 -11.26
CA HIS A 7 38.64 -7.03 -11.63
C HIS A 7 38.41 -8.21 -10.67
N VAL A 8 37.15 -8.45 -10.33
CA VAL A 8 36.65 -9.81 -10.06
C VAL A 8 35.48 -10.02 -11.01
N SER A 9 35.58 -11.08 -11.80
CA SER A 9 34.62 -11.44 -12.84
C SER A 9 33.33 -11.99 -12.25
N ALA A 10 32.29 -11.87 -13.05
CA ALA A 10 31.11 -12.71 -13.00
C ALA A 10 31.50 -14.19 -13.14
N ASP A 11 30.85 -15.04 -12.35
CA ASP A 11 30.12 -16.26 -12.73
C ASP A 11 30.04 -17.17 -11.49
N ASP A 12 28.87 -17.28 -10.87
CA ASP A 12 28.09 -18.52 -10.92
C ASP A 12 26.74 -18.41 -10.19
N ASN A 13 25.75 -19.03 -10.82
CA ASN A 13 24.36 -19.17 -10.39
C ASN A 13 24.20 -20.08 -9.17
N GLY A 14 23.12 -19.88 -8.39
CA GLY A 14 22.65 -20.94 -7.49
C GLY A 14 21.64 -20.50 -6.43
N TYR A 15 20.37 -20.39 -6.81
CA TYR A 15 19.26 -20.73 -5.91
C TYR A 15 19.51 -22.12 -5.31
N VAL A 16 19.41 -22.26 -3.99
CA VAL A 16 18.67 -23.39 -3.40
C VAL A 16 18.06 -22.90 -2.09
N GLY A 17 16.73 -22.95 -2.00
CA GLY A 17 16.05 -22.88 -0.72
C GLY A 17 16.51 -24.04 0.15
N GLU A 18 17.15 -23.74 1.28
CA GLU A 18 17.52 -24.75 2.25
C GLU A 18 16.45 -24.85 3.33
N THR A 19 15.63 -25.89 3.14
CA THR A 19 14.82 -26.62 4.11
C THR A 19 15.28 -26.44 5.57
N LEU A 20 14.42 -25.79 6.36
CA LEU A 20 14.50 -25.84 7.82
C LEU A 20 14.21 -27.28 8.28
N ARG A 21 15.17 -27.86 9.00
CA ARG A 21 14.94 -28.99 9.89
C ARG A 21 14.82 -28.45 11.31
N LEU A 22 13.62 -28.42 11.90
CA LEU A 22 13.49 -28.41 13.36
C LEU A 22 12.27 -29.22 13.86
N VAL A 23 12.63 -30.18 14.72
CA VAL A 23 11.96 -30.86 15.85
C VAL A 23 10.42 -30.74 15.97
N PRO A 24 9.68 -31.87 15.86
CA PRO A 24 8.24 -31.89 16.11
C PRO A 24 7.94 -31.79 17.61
N GLY A 25 7.18 -30.76 18.00
CA GLY A 25 6.51 -30.71 19.29
C GLY A 25 6.60 -29.38 20.00
N GLN A 26 5.76 -28.43 19.61
CA GLN A 26 4.99 -27.57 20.53
C GLN A 26 3.95 -26.79 19.73
N TRP A 27 2.80 -27.43 19.51
CA TRP A 27 1.61 -26.75 19.04
C TRP A 27 1.06 -25.90 20.19
N GLY A 28 1.35 -24.60 20.16
CA GLY A 28 0.76 -23.60 21.05
C GLY A 28 -0.57 -23.11 20.47
N THR A 29 -1.65 -23.42 21.18
CA THR A 29 -3.04 -22.93 21.08
C THR A 29 -3.32 -21.72 20.18
N TYR A 30 -4.30 -21.87 19.29
CA TYR A 30 -5.02 -20.81 18.59
C TYR A 30 -5.30 -19.60 19.53
N GLY A 31 -4.68 -18.45 19.24
CA GLY A 31 -5.00 -17.19 19.94
C GLY A 31 -6.48 -16.88 19.82
N VAL A 32 -7.16 -16.84 20.96
CA VAL A 32 -8.58 -16.52 21.06
C VAL A 32 -8.73 -15.02 20.78
N VAL A 33 -9.79 -14.59 20.09
CA VAL A 33 -10.15 -13.17 19.82
C VAL A 33 -9.84 -12.23 21.02
N SER A 34 -10.00 -12.75 22.23
CA SER A 34 -9.70 -12.07 23.49
C SER A 34 -8.28 -11.57 23.64
N GLU A 35 -7.25 -12.22 23.09
CA GLU A 35 -5.86 -11.77 23.22
C GLU A 35 -5.60 -10.52 22.36
N PHE A 36 -6.05 -10.53 21.11
CA PHE A 36 -5.91 -9.39 20.22
C PHE A 36 -6.67 -8.17 20.76
N GLN A 37 -7.88 -8.40 21.24
CA GLN A 37 -8.68 -7.36 21.90
C GLN A 37 -8.04 -6.87 23.21
N ALA A 38 -7.45 -7.75 24.00
CA ALA A 38 -6.74 -7.37 25.22
C ALA A 38 -5.49 -6.52 24.91
N ASP A 39 -4.73 -6.86 23.86
CA ASP A 39 -3.59 -6.06 23.40
C ASP A 39 -4.05 -4.66 22.96
N LYS A 40 -5.15 -4.57 22.19
CA LYS A 40 -5.76 -3.27 21.81
C LYS A 40 -6.14 -2.44 23.05
N VAL A 41 -6.82 -3.04 24.03
CA VAL A 41 -7.20 -2.36 25.28
C VAL A 41 -5.98 -1.89 26.06
N LYS A 42 -4.95 -2.73 26.17
CA LYS A 42 -3.70 -2.39 26.87
C LYS A 42 -2.95 -1.23 26.20
N GLU A 43 -3.02 -1.14 24.88
CA GLU A 43 -2.46 -0.04 24.09
C GLU A 43 -3.31 1.24 24.09
N GLY A 44 -4.47 1.23 24.78
CA GLY A 44 -5.36 2.40 24.86
C GLY A 44 -6.22 2.61 23.62
N VAL A 45 -6.44 1.56 22.81
CA VAL A 45 -7.35 1.63 21.67
C VAL A 45 -8.79 1.76 22.15
N MET A 46 -9.47 2.79 21.67
CA MET A 46 -10.89 3.04 21.92
C MET A 46 -11.78 2.55 20.79
N TYR A 47 -11.36 2.76 19.55
CA TYR A 47 -12.11 2.31 18.38
C TYR A 47 -11.19 2.09 17.18
N THR A 48 -11.66 1.24 16.26
CA THR A 48 -11.03 1.01 14.97
C THR A 48 -11.90 1.65 13.88
N LYS A 49 -11.28 2.41 12.98
CA LYS A 49 -11.93 2.93 11.77
C LYS A 49 -11.29 2.30 10.54
N TRP A 50 -12.10 1.60 9.76
CA TRP A 50 -11.75 1.03 8.46
C TRP A 50 -12.20 1.95 7.31
N LEU A 51 -11.52 1.82 6.17
CA LEU A 51 -12.00 2.37 4.89
C LEU A 51 -13.34 1.75 4.48
N ASP A 52 -14.11 2.50 3.71
CA ASP A 52 -15.46 2.09 3.31
C ASP A 52 -15.44 0.83 2.44
N GLY A 53 -16.11 -0.23 2.90
CA GLY A 53 -16.14 -1.53 2.24
C GLY A 53 -15.02 -2.49 2.65
N VAL A 54 -14.09 -2.04 3.50
CA VAL A 54 -13.19 -2.96 4.20
C VAL A 54 -13.95 -3.62 5.34
N THR A 55 -13.97 -4.95 5.35
CA THR A 55 -14.78 -5.75 6.29
C THR A 55 -13.92 -6.79 6.98
N VAL A 56 -13.08 -6.31 7.91
CA VAL A 56 -12.11 -7.13 8.65
C VAL A 56 -12.48 -7.16 10.12
N ASP A 57 -12.53 -8.36 10.69
CA ASP A 57 -12.89 -8.60 12.08
C ASP A 57 -11.65 -8.96 12.92
N ASP A 58 -11.64 -8.55 14.18
CA ASP A 58 -10.57 -8.83 15.14
C ASP A 58 -10.26 -10.35 15.24
N SER A 59 -11.25 -11.23 15.02
CA SER A 59 -11.08 -12.69 15.00
C SER A 59 -10.19 -13.25 13.91
N GLN A 60 -9.96 -12.47 12.85
CA GLN A 60 -9.12 -12.85 11.73
C GLN A 60 -7.63 -12.70 12.04
N PHE A 61 -7.27 -11.88 13.02
CA PHE A 61 -5.88 -11.68 13.43
C PHE A 61 -5.35 -12.88 14.20
N LYS A 62 -4.09 -13.21 13.92
CA LYS A 62 -3.28 -14.24 14.57
C LYS A 62 -1.99 -13.60 15.04
N LYS A 63 -1.55 -14.02 16.23
CA LYS A 63 -0.24 -13.64 16.75
C LYS A 63 0.79 -14.53 16.09
N LEU A 64 1.75 -13.93 15.42
CA LEU A 64 2.87 -14.59 14.77
C LEU A 64 4.15 -14.25 15.54
N THR A 65 5.13 -15.15 15.48
CA THR A 65 6.43 -14.97 16.13
C THR A 65 7.52 -15.19 15.09
N ASP A 66 8.37 -14.19 14.89
CA ASP A 66 9.56 -14.27 14.05
C ASP A 66 10.64 -15.15 14.70
N LYS A 67 11.66 -15.51 13.92
CA LYS A 67 12.75 -16.41 14.37
C LYS A 67 13.52 -15.90 15.58
N ASP A 68 13.57 -14.58 15.76
CA ASP A 68 14.23 -13.92 16.89
C ASP A 68 13.32 -13.80 18.13
N GLY A 69 12.12 -14.39 18.08
CA GLY A 69 11.12 -14.34 19.15
C GLY A 69 10.23 -13.09 19.11
N THR A 70 10.33 -12.26 18.06
CA THR A 70 9.52 -11.04 17.95
C THR A 70 8.09 -11.35 17.53
N GLU A 71 7.13 -10.93 18.35
CA GLU A 71 5.71 -11.15 18.12
C GLU A 71 5.11 -10.02 17.26
N TYR A 72 4.18 -10.33 16.35
CA TYR A 72 3.38 -9.35 15.62
C TYR A 72 1.97 -9.90 15.31
N TRP A 73 1.04 -9.01 14.94
CA TRP A 73 -0.32 -9.37 14.59
C TRP A 73 -0.54 -9.27 13.09
N ALA A 74 -0.99 -10.36 12.48
CA ALA A 74 -1.38 -10.39 11.07
C ALA A 74 -2.59 -11.29 10.84
N THR A 75 -3.32 -11.08 9.77
CA THR A 75 -4.33 -12.01 9.30
C THR A 75 -3.69 -13.04 8.38
N PRO A 76 -4.24 -14.27 8.27
CA PRO A 76 -4.10 -15.03 7.03
C PRO A 76 -4.56 -14.17 5.85
N LEU A 77 -4.13 -14.54 4.65
CA LEU A 77 -4.51 -13.86 3.43
C LEU A 77 -6.04 -13.77 3.28
N LEU A 78 -6.55 -12.55 3.07
CA LEU A 78 -7.98 -12.26 3.05
C LEU A 78 -8.46 -12.00 1.61
N ASN A 79 -9.50 -12.70 1.19
CA ASN A 79 -10.12 -12.53 -0.12
C ASN A 79 -11.49 -11.87 0.00
N GLY A 80 -11.73 -10.84 -0.82
CA GLY A 80 -13.06 -10.24 -0.97
C GLY A 80 -13.52 -9.37 0.21
N LEU A 81 -12.60 -8.94 1.09
CA LEU A 81 -12.90 -8.09 2.24
C LEU A 81 -12.57 -6.61 2.04
N GLY A 82 -12.49 -6.16 0.78
CA GLY A 82 -12.29 -4.77 0.39
C GLY A 82 -10.85 -4.24 0.50
N CYS A 83 -9.90 -5.06 0.93
CA CYS A 83 -8.46 -4.73 0.92
C CYS A 83 -7.78 -5.28 -0.33
N TYR A 84 -6.75 -4.57 -0.79
CA TYR A 84 -5.84 -5.01 -1.85
C TYR A 84 -4.42 -5.12 -1.29
N ASP A 85 -3.73 -6.18 -1.67
CA ASP A 85 -2.38 -6.52 -1.26
C ASP A 85 -1.60 -6.99 -2.49
N ILE A 86 -1.35 -6.05 -3.42
CA ILE A 86 -0.48 -6.27 -4.57
C ILE A 86 0.97 -6.47 -4.09
N ASN A 87 1.61 -7.54 -4.52
CA ASN A 87 2.93 -7.95 -4.07
C ASN A 87 3.97 -7.91 -5.19
N LYS A 88 5.23 -7.74 -4.80
CA LYS A 88 6.39 -7.84 -5.69
C LYS A 88 6.81 -9.29 -5.88
N ASP A 89 7.33 -9.62 -7.06
CA ASP A 89 8.00 -10.90 -7.33
C ASP A 89 9.51 -10.85 -7.06
N PHE A 90 10.03 -9.66 -6.75
CA PHE A 90 11.45 -9.40 -6.52
C PHE A 90 12.34 -9.72 -7.73
N ASN A 91 11.76 -9.60 -8.93
CA ASN A 91 12.46 -9.71 -10.19
C ASN A 91 12.79 -8.29 -10.73
N GLU A 92 12.07 -7.84 -11.75
CA GLU A 92 12.13 -6.49 -12.31
C GLU A 92 11.44 -5.44 -11.41
N ASP A 93 10.67 -5.90 -10.42
CA ASP A 93 9.81 -5.08 -9.57
C ASP A 93 10.34 -4.84 -8.15
N SER A 94 11.57 -5.26 -7.83
CA SER A 94 12.13 -5.21 -6.46
C SER A 94 12.08 -3.82 -5.79
N ASP A 95 12.17 -2.74 -6.57
CA ASP A 95 12.11 -1.34 -6.12
C ASP A 95 10.75 -0.64 -6.36
N LYS A 96 9.69 -1.41 -6.67
CA LYS A 96 8.37 -0.89 -7.08
C LYS A 96 7.32 -0.85 -5.96
N CYS A 97 7.71 -0.68 -4.70
CA CYS A 97 6.74 -0.57 -3.58
C CYS A 97 5.72 0.56 -3.80
N SER A 98 6.17 1.74 -4.25
CA SER A 98 5.28 2.85 -4.63
C SER A 98 4.33 2.50 -5.76
N GLY A 99 4.76 1.66 -6.71
CA GLY A 99 3.92 1.17 -7.80
C GLY A 99 2.83 0.22 -7.30
N ALA A 100 3.17 -0.66 -6.36
CA ALA A 100 2.20 -1.56 -5.73
C ALA A 100 1.17 -0.78 -4.90
N VAL A 101 1.60 0.22 -4.13
CA VAL A 101 0.67 1.11 -3.40
C VAL A 101 -0.21 1.90 -4.35
N ALA A 102 0.33 2.42 -5.47
CA ALA A 102 -0.47 3.06 -6.51
C ALA A 102 -1.53 2.10 -7.08
N ALA A 103 -1.17 0.84 -7.34
CA ALA A 103 -2.10 -0.17 -7.82
C ALA A 103 -3.21 -0.47 -6.78
N ASN A 104 -2.85 -0.69 -5.51
CA ASN A 104 -3.81 -0.88 -4.43
C ASN A 104 -4.79 0.29 -4.30
N MET A 105 -4.28 1.53 -4.32
CA MET A 105 -5.09 2.74 -4.25
C MET A 105 -6.02 2.87 -5.47
N PHE A 106 -5.51 2.56 -6.67
CA PHE A 106 -6.28 2.60 -7.91
C PHE A 106 -7.42 1.58 -7.91
N HIS A 107 -7.15 0.35 -7.48
CA HIS A 107 -8.16 -0.71 -7.38
C HIS A 107 -9.26 -0.37 -6.36
N TYR A 108 -8.88 0.11 -5.18
CA TYR A 108 -9.86 0.57 -4.19
C TYR A 108 -10.69 1.74 -4.74
N TRP A 109 -10.04 2.75 -5.32
CA TRP A 109 -10.73 3.91 -5.91
C TRP A 109 -11.70 3.50 -7.02
N PHE A 110 -11.30 2.55 -7.88
CA PHE A 110 -12.16 1.99 -8.90
C PHE A 110 -13.40 1.35 -8.29
N ASP A 111 -13.21 0.48 -7.30
CA ASP A 111 -14.31 -0.23 -6.66
C ASP A 111 -15.32 0.72 -6.01
N ARG A 112 -14.84 1.80 -5.39
CA ARG A 112 -15.71 2.83 -4.80
C ARG A 112 -16.41 3.71 -5.85
N ASN A 113 -15.84 3.80 -7.06
CA ASN A 113 -16.38 4.59 -8.16
C ASN A 113 -17.05 3.76 -9.27
N ARG A 114 -17.23 2.44 -9.08
CA ARG A 114 -17.67 1.51 -10.12
C ARG A 114 -18.89 2.00 -10.89
N GLY A 115 -19.93 2.48 -10.20
CA GLY A 115 -21.13 3.01 -10.85
C GLY A 115 -20.89 4.21 -11.76
N ASN A 116 -20.03 5.15 -11.35
CA ASN A 116 -19.64 6.30 -12.17
C ASN A 116 -18.77 5.87 -13.36
N ILE A 117 -17.83 4.96 -13.13
CA ILE A 117 -16.93 4.48 -14.19
C ILE A 117 -17.73 3.68 -15.23
N ASP A 118 -18.62 2.79 -14.82
CA ASP A 118 -19.50 2.06 -15.73
C ASP A 118 -20.37 3.02 -16.56
N ARG A 119 -20.90 4.08 -15.95
CA ARG A 119 -21.66 5.12 -16.66
C ARG A 119 -20.78 5.86 -17.67
N PHE A 120 -19.58 6.25 -17.28
CA PHE A 120 -18.61 6.92 -18.14
C PHE A 120 -18.23 6.05 -19.35
N LEU A 121 -17.87 4.79 -19.13
CA LEU A 121 -17.51 3.85 -20.19
C LEU A 121 -18.67 3.65 -21.19
N LYS A 122 -19.91 3.58 -20.71
CA LYS A 122 -21.10 3.40 -21.56
C LYS A 122 -21.42 4.60 -22.46
N GLN A 123 -21.02 5.82 -22.11
CA GLN A 123 -21.33 7.01 -22.91
C GLN A 123 -20.60 7.00 -24.26
N PHE A 124 -19.33 6.58 -24.27
CA PHE A 124 -18.53 6.49 -25.49
C PHE A 124 -17.68 5.20 -25.45
N PRO A 125 -18.26 4.01 -25.68
CA PRO A 125 -17.58 2.72 -25.44
C PRO A 125 -16.30 2.50 -26.25
N GLU A 126 -16.17 3.16 -27.41
CA GLU A 126 -14.99 3.05 -28.28
C GLU A 126 -13.88 4.06 -27.93
N GLU A 127 -14.17 5.04 -27.08
CA GLU A 127 -13.22 6.10 -26.68
C GLU A 127 -12.89 6.06 -25.19
N ASN A 128 -13.91 5.97 -24.34
CA ASN A 128 -13.76 6.02 -22.90
C ASN A 128 -13.13 4.70 -22.40
N GLY A 129 -12.09 4.82 -21.57
CA GLY A 129 -11.35 3.66 -21.09
C GLY A 129 -10.44 3.02 -22.14
N VAL A 130 -10.17 3.66 -23.27
CA VAL A 130 -9.29 3.14 -24.33
C VAL A 130 -8.16 4.12 -24.60
N ILE A 131 -6.91 3.66 -24.44
CA ILE A 131 -5.70 4.42 -24.75
C ILE A 131 -5.01 3.76 -25.95
N LYS A 132 -4.65 4.54 -26.96
CA LYS A 132 -3.90 4.08 -28.14
C LYS A 132 -2.52 4.72 -28.13
N VAL A 133 -1.48 3.91 -27.89
CA VAL A 133 -0.08 4.38 -27.82
C VAL A 133 0.80 3.43 -28.64
N ALA A 134 1.56 3.97 -29.59
CA ALA A 134 2.61 3.26 -30.33
C ALA A 134 2.19 1.90 -30.97
N GLY A 135 0.93 1.77 -31.39
CA GLY A 135 0.40 0.53 -31.98
C GLY A 135 -0.20 -0.45 -30.96
N GLU A 136 -0.14 -0.14 -29.67
CA GLU A 136 -0.81 -0.86 -28.60
C GLU A 136 -2.15 -0.19 -28.24
N THR A 137 -3.11 -1.02 -27.84
CA THR A 137 -4.38 -0.56 -27.26
C THR A 137 -4.44 -1.03 -25.82
N ILE A 138 -4.46 -0.08 -24.89
CA ILE A 138 -4.62 -0.35 -23.46
C ILE A 138 -6.08 -0.08 -23.11
N ARG A 139 -6.74 -1.06 -22.48
CA ARG A 139 -8.12 -0.92 -22.04
C ARG A 139 -8.17 -0.83 -20.53
N LEU A 140 -8.91 0.16 -20.01
CA LEU A 140 -9.14 0.32 -18.57
C LEU A 140 -9.60 -1.01 -17.97
N SER A 141 -10.54 -1.70 -18.61
CA SER A 141 -11.06 -3.01 -18.17
C SER A 141 -9.98 -4.03 -17.85
N GLU A 142 -8.87 -4.05 -18.57
CA GLU A 142 -7.75 -4.97 -18.29
C GLU A 142 -7.05 -4.60 -17.00
N PHE A 143 -6.93 -3.30 -16.70
CA PHE A 143 -6.25 -2.79 -15.52
C PHE A 143 -7.08 -2.87 -14.24
N LEU A 144 -8.38 -3.12 -14.36
CA LEU A 144 -9.30 -3.30 -13.24
C LEU A 144 -9.27 -4.72 -12.69
N GLU A 145 -8.70 -5.65 -13.45
CA GLU A 145 -8.57 -7.02 -13.00
C GLU A 145 -7.42 -7.16 -12.02
N THR A 146 -7.63 -8.06 -11.08
CA THR A 146 -6.60 -8.57 -10.19
C THR A 146 -6.62 -10.08 -10.32
N TYR A 147 -5.47 -10.71 -10.34
CA TYR A 147 -5.35 -12.15 -10.50
C TYR A 147 -4.37 -12.73 -9.51
N HIS A 148 -4.35 -14.04 -9.50
CA HIS A 148 -3.59 -14.87 -8.60
C HIS A 148 -2.16 -15.03 -9.11
N SER A 149 -1.16 -14.84 -8.25
CA SER A 149 0.14 -15.46 -8.47
C SER A 149 -0.03 -16.97 -8.49
N ASN A 150 0.65 -17.64 -9.42
CA ASN A 150 0.69 -19.10 -9.46
C ASN A 150 1.63 -19.60 -8.36
N ASP A 151 1.18 -19.62 -7.12
CA ASP A 151 1.88 -20.30 -6.03
C ASP A 151 1.08 -21.56 -5.66
N ASN A 152 1.73 -22.73 -5.79
CA ASN A 152 1.14 -24.06 -5.88
C ASN A 152 0.16 -24.48 -4.75
N GLY A 153 -1.08 -24.00 -4.83
CA GLY A 153 -2.30 -24.68 -4.39
C GLY A 153 -2.58 -24.67 -2.89
N ASP A 154 -3.18 -23.59 -2.38
CA ASP A 154 -4.60 -23.58 -2.01
C ASP A 154 -4.98 -22.18 -1.48
N VAL A 155 -6.17 -21.70 -1.88
CA VAL A 155 -6.68 -20.32 -1.75
C VAL A 155 -6.07 -19.35 -2.77
N THR A 156 -6.83 -19.07 -3.83
CA THR A 156 -6.45 -18.13 -4.87
C THR A 156 -6.69 -16.70 -4.36
N TYR A 157 -5.62 -15.96 -4.01
CA TYR A 157 -5.68 -14.55 -3.61
C TYR A 157 -5.13 -13.62 -4.68
N ARG A 158 -5.67 -12.39 -4.75
CA ARG A 158 -5.42 -11.42 -5.80
C ARG A 158 -4.23 -10.51 -5.44
N ASP A 159 -3.00 -11.02 -5.58
CA ASP A 159 -1.76 -10.31 -5.27
C ASP A 159 -1.07 -9.67 -6.48
N LYS A 160 -1.65 -9.84 -7.68
CA LYS A 160 -1.15 -9.25 -8.91
C LYS A 160 -2.25 -8.53 -9.67
N SER A 161 -1.84 -7.61 -10.54
CA SER A 161 -2.77 -6.91 -11.42
C SER A 161 -2.07 -6.45 -12.71
N PRO A 162 -2.79 -6.37 -13.85
CA PRO A 162 -2.19 -5.91 -15.09
C PRO A 162 -1.70 -4.46 -15.00
N PHE A 163 -2.30 -3.66 -14.12
CA PHE A 163 -1.83 -2.30 -13.86
C PHE A 163 -0.44 -2.28 -13.19
N PHE A 164 -0.23 -3.12 -12.17
CA PHE A 164 1.08 -3.23 -11.53
C PHE A 164 2.13 -3.84 -12.48
N ASP A 165 1.76 -4.89 -13.22
CA ASP A 165 2.65 -5.48 -14.23
C ASP A 165 3.06 -4.45 -15.30
N TYR A 166 2.12 -3.60 -15.74
CA TYR A 166 2.43 -2.51 -16.64
C TYR A 166 3.43 -1.54 -16.02
N ILE A 167 3.25 -1.15 -14.75
CA ILE A 167 4.18 -0.26 -14.04
C ILE A 167 5.56 -0.90 -13.99
N SER A 168 5.66 -2.15 -13.55
CA SER A 168 6.91 -2.89 -13.40
C SER A 168 7.67 -3.03 -14.71
N LYS A 169 6.97 -3.34 -15.81
CA LYS A 169 7.56 -3.51 -17.15
C LYS A 169 8.02 -2.19 -17.78
N ASN A 170 7.27 -1.10 -17.59
CA ASN A 170 7.45 0.13 -18.37
C ASN A 170 8.22 1.24 -17.64
N PHE A 171 8.34 1.17 -16.30
CA PHE A 171 9.06 2.17 -15.52
C PHE A 171 10.38 1.61 -14.99
N ARG A 172 11.50 2.24 -15.40
CA ARG A 172 12.82 1.90 -14.86
C ARG A 172 13.01 2.58 -13.51
N GLY A 173 13.53 1.83 -12.54
CA GLY A 173 13.81 2.36 -11.20
C GLY A 173 12.55 2.59 -10.35
N PRO A 174 12.69 3.24 -9.18
CA PRO A 174 11.59 3.56 -8.30
C PRO A 174 10.66 4.63 -8.89
N VAL A 175 9.39 4.56 -8.48
CA VAL A 175 8.31 5.43 -8.98
C VAL A 175 7.64 6.22 -7.86
N TRP A 176 6.90 7.27 -8.22
CA TRP A 176 6.09 8.08 -7.30
C TRP A 176 4.61 7.70 -7.40
N THR A 177 4.00 7.35 -6.26
CA THR A 177 2.61 6.86 -6.21
C THR A 177 1.62 7.91 -6.70
N ASP A 178 1.70 9.14 -6.21
CA ASP A 178 0.85 10.27 -6.60
C ASP A 178 0.96 10.54 -8.10
N LYS A 179 2.18 10.63 -8.64
CA LYS A 179 2.39 10.96 -10.05
C LYS A 179 1.94 9.87 -11.01
N LEU A 180 2.02 8.60 -10.61
CA LEU A 180 1.44 7.51 -11.39
C LEU A 180 -0.08 7.71 -11.45
N LEU A 181 -0.74 7.86 -10.31
CA LEU A 181 -2.19 8.05 -10.25
C LEU A 181 -2.64 9.30 -11.02
N ASP A 182 -1.92 10.41 -10.90
CA ASP A 182 -2.21 11.65 -11.65
C ASP A 182 -2.05 11.44 -13.16
N ALA A 183 -1.08 10.65 -13.61
CA ALA A 183 -0.94 10.34 -15.02
C ALA A 183 -2.17 9.56 -15.51
N TRP A 184 -2.51 8.45 -14.85
CA TRP A 184 -3.57 7.55 -15.30
C TRP A 184 -4.99 8.10 -15.11
N ILE A 185 -5.21 8.94 -14.10
CA ILE A 185 -6.52 9.53 -13.83
C ILE A 185 -6.67 10.86 -14.60
N ASN A 186 -5.77 11.79 -14.35
CA ASN A 186 -5.92 13.19 -14.80
C ASN A 186 -5.23 13.47 -16.15
N GLY A 187 -4.17 12.71 -16.46
CA GLY A 187 -3.35 12.93 -17.64
C GLY A 187 -2.13 13.84 -17.42
N TYR A 188 -1.69 14.03 -16.18
CA TYR A 188 -0.42 14.72 -15.92
C TYR A 188 0.76 13.88 -16.44
N GLY A 189 1.73 14.54 -17.10
CA GLY A 189 2.94 13.85 -17.55
C GLY A 189 3.74 13.29 -16.37
N TYR A 190 4.00 11.98 -16.36
CA TYR A 190 4.83 11.36 -15.33
C TYR A 190 6.26 11.93 -15.37
N ASN A 191 6.81 12.21 -14.19
CA ASN A 191 8.18 12.68 -14.04
C ASN A 191 8.75 12.24 -12.68
N HIS A 192 10.08 12.07 -12.59
CA HIS A 192 10.73 11.66 -11.34
C HIS A 192 11.07 12.83 -10.40
N LYS A 193 10.59 14.05 -10.66
CA LYS A 193 10.91 15.21 -9.80
C LYS A 193 10.22 15.05 -8.45
N TRP A 194 10.96 15.28 -7.38
CA TRP A 194 10.40 15.27 -6.03
C TRP A 194 9.30 16.34 -5.87
N GLY A 195 8.30 16.05 -5.04
CA GLY A 195 7.16 16.90 -4.76
C GLY A 195 5.93 16.60 -5.62
N ARG A 196 4.76 16.93 -5.10
CA ARG A 196 3.46 16.72 -5.76
C ARG A 196 3.32 17.53 -7.05
N ASN A 197 2.44 17.08 -7.94
CA ASN A 197 2.01 17.91 -9.06
C ASN A 197 1.24 19.14 -8.56
N ILE A 198 1.22 20.19 -9.39
CA ILE A 198 0.46 21.42 -9.13
C ILE A 198 -0.57 21.52 -10.23
N GLU A 199 -1.83 21.77 -9.84
CA GLU A 199 -2.97 21.87 -10.75
C GLU A 199 -2.70 22.89 -11.86
N ASP A 200 -2.62 22.41 -13.10
CA ASP A 200 -2.28 23.17 -14.30
C ASP A 200 -2.57 22.34 -15.56
N ALA A 201 -3.61 22.70 -16.34
CA ALA A 201 -3.96 21.97 -17.56
C ALA A 201 -2.83 21.86 -18.57
N SER A 202 -1.90 22.84 -18.60
CA SER A 202 -0.79 22.80 -19.54
C SER A 202 0.18 21.65 -19.27
N LYS A 203 0.13 21.08 -18.06
CA LYS A 203 0.92 19.91 -17.64
C LYS A 203 0.19 18.59 -17.87
N ASN A 204 -1.06 18.61 -18.34
CA ASN A 204 -1.84 17.43 -18.69
C ASN A 204 -1.44 16.88 -20.06
N THR A 205 -0.15 16.59 -20.22
CA THR A 205 0.48 16.18 -21.47
C THR A 205 0.56 14.67 -21.66
N SER A 206 0.16 13.87 -20.66
CA SER A 206 0.17 12.41 -20.77
C SER A 206 -0.86 11.93 -21.78
N GLY A 207 -0.40 11.21 -22.79
CA GLY A 207 -1.26 10.41 -23.66
C GLY A 207 -1.83 9.16 -22.98
N ILE A 208 -1.37 8.86 -21.77
CA ILE A 208 -1.77 7.70 -20.98
C ILE A 208 -2.66 8.20 -19.84
N ASN A 209 -3.98 8.24 -20.07
CA ASN A 209 -4.99 8.62 -19.07
C ASN A 209 -6.36 8.04 -19.42
N PHE A 210 -7.17 7.73 -18.41
CA PHE A 210 -8.53 7.21 -18.59
C PHE A 210 -9.61 8.24 -18.26
N PHE A 211 -9.33 9.20 -17.39
CA PHE A 211 -10.35 10.08 -16.82
C PHE A 211 -10.05 11.57 -16.98
N LYS A 212 -9.16 11.96 -17.91
CA LYS A 212 -8.89 13.38 -18.20
C LYS A 212 -10.14 14.15 -18.61
N LYS A 213 -11.09 13.50 -19.31
CA LYS A 213 -12.40 14.09 -19.67
C LYS A 213 -13.22 14.50 -18.44
N VAL A 214 -13.00 13.86 -17.29
CA VAL A 214 -13.74 14.06 -16.04
C VAL A 214 -12.99 15.01 -15.11
N PHE A 215 -11.71 14.73 -14.87
CA PHE A 215 -10.94 15.41 -13.82
C PHE A 215 -9.99 16.47 -14.35
N ASN A 216 -9.53 16.37 -15.61
CA ASN A 216 -8.57 17.25 -16.25
C ASN A 216 -7.56 17.88 -15.26
N GLU A 217 -7.71 19.16 -14.93
CA GLU A 217 -6.81 19.92 -14.05
C GLU A 217 -6.86 19.50 -12.58
N LYS A 218 -8.00 19.01 -12.10
CA LYS A 218 -8.28 18.77 -10.68
C LYS A 218 -7.59 17.51 -10.19
N LEU A 219 -6.49 17.67 -9.46
CA LEU A 219 -5.76 16.54 -8.86
C LEU A 219 -6.63 15.87 -7.80
N LEU A 220 -6.69 14.54 -7.85
CA LEU A 220 -7.33 13.73 -6.81
C LEU A 220 -6.33 13.25 -5.77
N THR A 221 -5.04 13.27 -6.09
CA THR A 221 -3.99 12.88 -5.16
C THR A 221 -3.54 14.05 -4.29
N ASP A 222 -3.07 13.75 -3.09
CA ASP A 222 -2.26 14.67 -2.30
C ASP A 222 -1.18 13.92 -1.51
N VAL A 223 -0.11 14.63 -1.17
CA VAL A 223 1.04 14.11 -0.41
C VAL A 223 1.30 15.01 0.78
N HIS A 224 1.16 14.45 1.98
CA HIS A 224 1.30 15.18 3.23
C HIS A 224 2.58 14.78 3.94
N GLN A 225 3.48 15.75 4.13
CA GLN A 225 4.68 15.55 4.94
C GLN A 225 4.28 15.40 6.42
N ILE A 226 4.75 14.33 7.04
CA ILE A 226 4.48 13.99 8.43
C ILE A 226 5.73 14.29 9.24
N PHE A 227 5.63 15.15 10.25
CA PHE A 227 6.76 15.49 11.13
C PHE A 227 6.55 15.01 12.56
N ASN A 228 5.31 14.72 12.95
CA ASN A 228 4.95 14.31 14.30
C ASN A 228 3.69 13.43 14.31
N HIS A 229 3.39 12.87 15.47
CA HIS A 229 2.26 11.95 15.66
C HIS A 229 0.88 12.62 15.47
N ASP A 230 0.75 13.90 15.83
CA ASP A 230 -0.53 14.62 15.69
C ASP A 230 -0.87 14.86 14.21
N THR A 231 0.11 15.27 13.40
CA THR A 231 -0.07 15.44 11.95
C THR A 231 -0.38 14.11 11.27
N LEU A 232 0.24 13.01 11.70
CA LEU A 232 -0.11 11.68 11.23
C LEU A 232 -1.56 11.31 11.57
N SER A 233 -1.94 11.49 12.84
CA SER A 233 -3.29 11.18 13.34
C SER A 233 -4.36 11.95 12.56
N TYR A 234 -4.11 13.24 12.28
CA TYR A 234 -4.99 14.08 11.50
C TYR A 234 -5.21 13.52 10.08
N TRP A 235 -4.13 13.26 9.32
CA TRP A 235 -4.25 12.84 7.92
C TRP A 235 -4.81 11.43 7.76
N LEU A 236 -4.49 10.51 8.69
CA LEU A 236 -5.12 9.19 8.69
C LEU A 236 -6.62 9.30 8.99
N ARG A 237 -7.01 10.10 9.99
CA ARG A 237 -8.43 10.31 10.29
C ARG A 237 -9.15 10.97 9.11
N ASP A 238 -8.59 12.03 8.53
CA ASP A 238 -9.17 12.70 7.37
C ASP A 238 -9.39 11.70 6.23
N GLY A 239 -8.35 10.95 5.84
CA GLY A 239 -8.46 9.95 4.78
C GLY A 239 -9.53 8.89 5.06
N LEU A 240 -9.53 8.31 6.27
CA LEU A 240 -10.46 7.25 6.66
C LEU A 240 -11.92 7.71 6.74
N TYR A 241 -12.18 8.93 7.20
CA TYR A 241 -13.55 9.45 7.33
C TYR A 241 -14.07 10.06 6.03
N THR A 242 -13.19 10.56 5.16
CA THR A 242 -13.58 11.06 3.83
C THR A 242 -13.56 9.97 2.76
N GLY A 243 -13.08 8.78 3.11
CA GLY A 243 -13.06 7.60 2.25
C GLY A 243 -11.97 7.62 1.18
N LYS A 244 -10.93 8.44 1.34
CA LYS A 244 -9.76 8.49 0.43
C LYS A 244 -8.98 7.18 0.50
N ALA A 245 -8.43 6.71 -0.62
CA ALA A 245 -7.42 5.66 -0.56
C ALA A 245 -6.15 6.21 0.10
N ILE A 246 -5.40 5.39 0.84
CA ILE A 246 -4.29 5.86 1.68
C ILE A 246 -3.04 5.00 1.47
N GLY A 247 -1.92 5.66 1.18
CA GLY A 247 -0.57 5.10 1.26
C GLY A 247 0.24 5.83 2.35
N LEU A 248 1.23 5.16 2.93
CA LEU A 248 2.09 5.75 3.95
C LEU A 248 3.53 5.33 3.71
N SER A 249 4.44 6.32 3.63
CA SER A 249 5.87 6.07 3.51
C SER A 249 6.58 6.22 4.85
N TYR A 250 7.59 5.37 5.06
CA TYR A 250 8.44 5.38 6.24
C TYR A 250 9.85 4.95 5.87
N GLY A 251 10.79 5.07 6.80
CA GLY A 251 12.13 4.50 6.63
C GLY A 251 13.02 4.74 7.83
N PRO A 252 14.34 4.51 7.70
CA PRO A 252 15.25 4.71 8.82
C PRO A 252 15.21 6.16 9.33
N ALA A 253 15.39 6.30 10.64
CA ALA A 253 15.44 7.58 11.32
C ALA A 253 16.52 8.48 10.74
N GLY A 254 16.22 9.76 10.53
CA GLY A 254 17.22 10.75 10.06
C GLY A 254 17.66 10.57 8.59
N LEU A 255 17.10 9.60 7.86
CA LEU A 255 17.37 9.34 6.44
C LEU A 255 16.16 9.66 5.55
N ARG A 256 15.39 10.71 5.90
CA ARG A 256 14.14 11.09 5.22
C ARG A 256 14.22 11.20 3.70
N HIS A 257 15.38 11.56 3.15
CA HIS A 257 15.60 11.79 1.72
C HIS A 257 16.32 10.65 0.98
N SER A 258 16.45 9.46 1.58
CA SER A 258 17.13 8.32 0.93
C SER A 258 16.32 7.02 0.99
N LEU A 259 16.74 6.06 1.81
CA LEU A 259 16.11 4.74 1.92
C LEU A 259 14.72 4.87 2.53
N GLY A 260 13.70 4.32 1.88
CA GLY A 260 12.33 4.34 2.38
C GLY A 260 11.51 3.20 1.80
N HIS A 261 10.37 2.95 2.42
CA HIS A 261 9.37 2.00 1.99
C HIS A 261 8.00 2.66 2.06
N ILE A 262 7.03 2.14 1.30
CA ILE A 262 5.65 2.63 1.31
C ILE A 262 4.69 1.45 1.34
N ILE A 263 3.66 1.57 2.16
CA ILE A 263 2.64 0.56 2.44
C ILE A 263 1.25 1.13 2.22
N SER A 264 0.27 0.26 1.96
CA SER A 264 -1.14 0.67 1.83
C SER A 264 -1.84 0.60 3.18
N ILE A 265 -2.67 1.59 3.50
CA ILE A 265 -3.40 1.66 4.78
C ILE A 265 -4.89 1.42 4.55
N TRP A 266 -5.47 0.47 5.29
CA TRP A 266 -6.87 0.06 5.15
C TRP A 266 -7.73 0.42 6.35
N GLY A 267 -7.10 0.64 7.51
CA GLY A 267 -7.75 1.05 8.73
C GLY A 267 -6.75 1.55 9.76
N ALA A 268 -7.27 2.13 10.84
CA ALA A 268 -6.47 2.53 11.99
C ALA A 268 -7.24 2.41 13.30
N ASP A 269 -6.50 2.11 14.36
CA ASP A 269 -6.94 2.19 15.75
C ASP A 269 -6.69 3.59 16.30
N PHE A 270 -7.63 4.10 17.10
CA PHE A 270 -7.56 5.42 17.72
C PHE A 270 -7.82 5.36 19.22
N ASP A 271 -7.16 6.23 19.97
CA ASP A 271 -7.40 6.44 21.40
C ASP A 271 -8.57 7.41 21.67
N GLU A 272 -8.83 7.72 22.95
CA GLU A 272 -9.88 8.65 23.38
C GLU A 272 -9.72 10.06 22.83
N GLN A 273 -8.49 10.46 22.51
CA GLN A 273 -8.16 11.79 21.98
C GLN A 273 -8.09 11.79 20.45
N HIS A 274 -8.52 10.70 19.80
CA HIS A 274 -8.46 10.50 18.36
C HIS A 274 -7.04 10.54 17.79
N ARG A 275 -6.02 10.20 18.59
CA ARG A 275 -4.67 9.95 18.10
C ARG A 275 -4.56 8.52 17.63
N VAL A 276 -3.80 8.30 16.56
CA VAL A 276 -3.61 6.96 16.01
C VAL A 276 -2.76 6.11 16.97
N VAL A 277 -3.21 4.90 17.28
CA VAL A 277 -2.48 3.93 18.11
C VAL A 277 -1.83 2.85 17.25
N ALA A 278 -2.53 2.43 16.19
CA ALA A 278 -2.03 1.44 15.24
C ALA A 278 -2.68 1.64 13.86
N ILE A 279 -2.05 1.09 12.84
CA ILE A 279 -2.52 1.09 11.45
C ILE A 279 -2.58 -0.34 10.92
N TYR A 280 -3.54 -0.60 10.03
CA TYR A 280 -3.74 -1.89 9.38
C TYR A 280 -3.32 -1.80 7.93
N VAL A 281 -2.34 -2.62 7.55
CA VAL A 281 -1.54 -2.39 6.36
C VAL A 281 -1.39 -3.62 5.50
N THR A 282 -1.28 -3.40 4.19
CA THR A 282 -0.76 -4.40 3.26
C THR A 282 0.58 -3.91 2.71
N ASP A 283 1.48 -4.85 2.50
CA ASP A 283 2.88 -4.57 2.24
C ASP A 283 3.35 -5.47 1.09
N SER A 284 3.80 -4.83 0.01
CA SER A 284 4.19 -5.54 -1.21
C SER A 284 5.43 -6.41 -1.06
N ASP A 285 6.12 -6.33 0.07
CA ASP A 285 7.25 -7.21 0.43
C ASP A 285 6.84 -8.52 1.11
N ASP A 286 5.55 -8.70 1.43
CA ASP A 286 5.08 -9.85 2.23
C ASP A 286 4.81 -11.12 1.41
N LYS A 287 5.24 -11.18 0.14
CA LYS A 287 4.91 -12.31 -0.76
C LYS A 287 5.24 -13.68 -0.14
N GLN A 288 6.37 -13.76 0.56
CA GLN A 288 6.90 -15.02 1.09
C GLN A 288 6.55 -15.28 2.56
N LEU A 289 5.82 -14.37 3.22
CA LEU A 289 5.52 -14.49 4.65
C LEU A 289 4.25 -15.33 4.88
N THR A 290 4.33 -16.31 5.79
CA THR A 290 3.25 -17.26 6.08
C THR A 290 2.89 -17.31 7.56
N VAL A 291 1.66 -17.72 7.86
CA VAL A 291 1.18 -18.02 9.22
C VAL A 291 1.82 -19.33 9.68
N GLY A 292 3.03 -19.26 10.23
CA GLY A 292 3.84 -20.44 10.58
C GLY A 292 4.49 -21.10 9.35
N GLU A 293 5.30 -22.15 9.56
CA GLU A 293 6.16 -22.73 8.51
C GLU A 293 5.43 -23.33 7.30
N SER A 294 4.17 -23.71 7.44
CA SER A 294 3.38 -24.32 6.36
C SER A 294 1.94 -23.80 6.32
N GLY A 295 1.67 -22.67 6.97
CA GLY A 295 0.35 -22.06 6.94
C GLY A 295 0.14 -21.16 5.72
N PRO A 296 -1.06 -20.59 5.58
CA PRO A 296 -1.36 -19.66 4.50
C PRO A 296 -0.45 -18.43 4.57
N ARG A 297 -0.20 -17.81 3.42
CA ARG A 297 0.46 -16.50 3.36
C ARG A 297 -0.25 -15.49 4.26
N ILE A 298 0.49 -14.53 4.83
CA ILE A 298 -0.11 -13.44 5.61
C ILE A 298 -0.77 -12.41 4.67
N GLY A 299 -1.79 -11.73 5.18
CA GLY A 299 -2.46 -10.62 4.52
C GLY A 299 -2.21 -9.31 5.27
N LEU A 300 -3.24 -8.79 5.94
CA LEU A 300 -3.13 -7.54 6.69
C LEU A 300 -2.22 -7.70 7.91
N LYS A 301 -1.29 -6.77 8.08
CA LYS A 301 -0.51 -6.61 9.31
C LYS A 301 -1.06 -5.44 10.12
N ARG A 302 -0.95 -5.52 11.45
CA ARG A 302 -1.21 -4.38 12.34
C ARG A 302 0.13 -3.80 12.80
N TYR A 303 0.39 -2.54 12.47
CA TYR A 303 1.57 -1.82 12.92
C TYR A 303 1.21 -0.88 14.04
N ARG A 304 1.91 -0.96 15.18
CA ARG A 304 1.82 0.03 16.25
C ARG A 304 2.40 1.35 15.77
N VAL A 305 1.82 2.45 16.24
CA VAL A 305 2.26 3.83 15.96
C VAL A 305 2.51 4.55 17.27
N PHE A 306 3.65 5.23 17.37
CA PHE A 306 4.06 5.93 18.58
C PHE A 306 4.90 7.16 18.26
N SER A 307 5.21 7.98 19.27
CA SER A 307 6.13 9.11 19.16
C SER A 307 7.50 8.70 19.71
N ASP A 308 8.58 9.03 19.01
CA ASP A 308 9.92 8.93 19.60
C ASP A 308 10.24 10.11 20.53
N ASP A 309 11.45 10.09 21.11
CA ASP A 309 11.99 11.11 22.00
C ASP A 309 12.06 12.52 21.37
N GLN A 310 12.05 12.61 20.04
CA GLN A 310 12.03 13.86 19.27
C GLN A 310 10.61 14.25 18.82
N GLY A 311 9.58 13.51 19.26
CA GLY A 311 8.19 13.74 18.88
C GLY A 311 7.85 13.31 17.45
N ARG A 312 8.74 12.58 16.76
CA ARG A 312 8.51 12.09 15.40
C ARG A 312 7.63 10.85 15.46
N ALA A 313 6.73 10.72 14.49
CA ALA A 313 5.90 9.54 14.37
C ALA A 313 6.74 8.33 13.93
N ARG A 314 6.60 7.22 14.66
CA ARG A 314 7.25 5.93 14.41
C ARG A 314 6.22 4.84 14.21
N LEU A 315 6.60 3.81 13.45
CA LEU A 315 5.81 2.59 13.30
C LEU A 315 6.63 1.32 13.40
N THR A 316 5.98 0.24 13.83
CA THR A 316 6.56 -1.11 13.88
C THR A 316 5.47 -2.18 13.79
N ALA A 317 5.74 -3.29 13.12
CA ALA A 317 4.85 -4.45 13.12
C ALA A 317 4.80 -5.15 14.49
N TYR A 318 5.83 -4.94 15.31
CA TYR A 318 6.09 -5.75 16.48
C TYR A 318 5.20 -5.37 17.66
N ALA A 319 4.60 -6.38 18.29
CA ALA A 319 3.72 -6.27 19.44
C ALA A 319 4.48 -5.96 20.74
N LYS A 320 5.77 -6.34 20.82
CA LYS A 320 6.65 -6.05 21.96
C LYS A 320 7.88 -5.28 21.48
N ASP A 321 8.31 -4.29 22.26
CA ASP A 321 9.70 -3.86 22.22
C ASP A 321 10.51 -4.99 22.88
N ASN A 322 11.13 -5.85 22.07
CA ASN A 322 11.89 -7.01 22.53
C ASN A 322 13.23 -6.59 23.18
N THR A 323 13.16 -5.85 24.29
CA THR A 323 14.26 -5.72 25.26
C THR A 323 13.68 -5.50 26.66
N ASP A 324 14.25 -6.23 27.62
CA ASP A 324 13.94 -6.16 29.05
C ASP A 324 13.76 -4.71 29.54
N GLY A 325 12.51 -4.29 29.75
CA GLY A 325 12.16 -3.10 30.54
C GLY A 325 12.51 -1.72 29.98
N GLU A 326 13.20 -1.62 28.84
CA GLU A 326 13.42 -0.36 28.15
C GLU A 326 12.76 -0.41 26.79
N ALA A 327 11.65 0.33 26.65
CA ALA A 327 11.17 0.74 25.34
C ALA A 327 12.36 1.42 24.66
N LYS A 328 12.91 0.82 23.61
CA LYS A 328 13.79 1.57 22.74
C LYS A 328 12.87 2.54 22.01
N ASP A 329 12.68 3.72 22.59
CA ASP A 329 11.84 4.81 22.07
C ASP A 329 12.22 5.24 20.63
N ASN A 330 13.26 4.63 20.04
CA ASN A 330 13.77 4.84 18.69
C ASN A 330 13.76 3.59 17.77
N ALA A 331 13.17 2.47 18.20
CA ALA A 331 13.08 1.24 17.40
C ALA A 331 11.84 1.24 16.49
N GLY A 332 12.02 1.50 15.19
CA GLY A 332 10.92 1.49 14.23
C GLY A 332 11.17 2.42 13.05
N GLY A 333 10.30 2.32 12.04
CA GLY A 333 10.33 3.19 10.88
C GLY A 333 9.89 4.61 11.24
N GLU A 334 10.69 5.63 10.90
CA GLU A 334 10.23 7.02 10.93
C GLU A 334 9.22 7.25 9.82
N VAL A 335 8.00 7.66 10.18
CA VAL A 335 6.95 8.02 9.22
C VAL A 335 7.32 9.31 8.51
N ARG A 336 7.13 9.35 7.19
CA ARG A 336 7.57 10.46 6.34
C ARG A 336 6.42 11.15 5.66
N GLU A 337 5.61 10.41 4.91
CA GLU A 337 4.56 10.99 4.10
C GLU A 337 3.30 10.13 4.14
N VAL A 338 2.15 10.79 4.09
CA VAL A 338 0.86 10.16 3.81
C VAL A 338 0.41 10.57 2.41
N TYR A 339 0.13 9.57 1.58
CA TYR A 339 -0.40 9.72 0.24
C TYR A 339 -1.90 9.47 0.29
N THR A 340 -2.68 10.35 -0.33
CA THR A 340 -4.14 10.16 -0.41
C THR A 340 -4.62 10.20 -1.86
N LEU A 341 -5.72 9.51 -2.14
CA LEU A 341 -6.45 9.59 -3.41
C LEU A 341 -7.94 9.79 -3.14
N ASP A 342 -8.45 10.98 -3.49
CA ASP A 342 -9.84 11.37 -3.33
C ASP A 342 -10.77 10.66 -4.32
N MET A 343 -12.00 10.36 -3.88
CA MET A 343 -12.99 9.67 -4.71
C MET A 343 -13.47 10.51 -5.91
N GLY A 344 -13.22 11.83 -5.93
CA GLY A 344 -13.53 12.70 -7.07
C GLY A 344 -15.02 12.90 -7.29
N ARG A 345 -15.85 12.77 -6.25
CA ARG A 345 -17.33 12.81 -6.34
C ARG A 345 -17.82 14.05 -7.09
N GLN A 346 -17.29 15.23 -6.75
CA GLN A 346 -17.66 16.48 -7.42
C GLN A 346 -17.26 16.50 -8.90
N GLY A 347 -16.11 15.90 -9.25
CA GLY A 347 -15.66 15.80 -10.64
C GLY A 347 -16.62 14.95 -11.48
N TRP A 348 -17.05 13.81 -10.94
CA TRP A 348 -18.07 12.97 -11.57
C TRP A 348 -19.41 13.69 -11.74
N GLU A 349 -19.91 14.33 -10.68
CA GLU A 349 -21.15 15.10 -10.71
C GLU A 349 -21.10 16.19 -11.78
N ASN A 350 -20.04 16.99 -11.79
CA ASN A 350 -19.86 18.08 -12.76
C ASN A 350 -19.83 17.53 -14.20
N TYR A 351 -19.05 16.47 -14.43
CA TYR A 351 -18.93 15.86 -15.76
C TYR A 351 -20.29 15.35 -16.27
N PHE A 352 -21.04 14.61 -15.46
CA PHE A 352 -22.31 14.04 -15.88
C PHE A 352 -23.43 15.07 -16.02
N ASN A 353 -23.39 16.16 -15.24
CA ASN A 353 -24.33 17.26 -15.39
C ASN A 353 -24.07 18.10 -16.65
N SER A 354 -22.84 18.08 -17.18
CA SER A 354 -22.48 18.80 -18.41
C SER A 354 -22.67 17.99 -19.68
N GLN A 355 -22.95 16.68 -19.61
CA GLN A 355 -23.20 15.87 -20.80
C GLN A 355 -24.65 16.01 -21.28
N PRO A 356 -24.91 15.96 -22.61
CA PRO A 356 -26.26 15.78 -23.13
C PRO A 356 -26.88 14.49 -22.59
N GLN A 357 -28.17 14.53 -22.22
CA GLN A 357 -28.91 13.35 -21.75
C GLN A 357 -29.16 12.32 -22.84
#